data_AF-A0A497PES4-F1
#
_entry.id   AF-A0A497PES4-F1
#
_cell.length_a   1.000
_cell.length_b   1.000
_cell.length_c   1.000
_cell.angle_alpha   90.00
_cell.angle_beta   90.00
_cell.angle_gamma   90.00
#
_symmetry.space_group_name_H-M   'P 1'
#
loop_
_entity.id
_entity.type
_entity.pdbx_description
1 polymer ?
#
loop_
_entity_poly.entity_id
_entity_poly.type
_entity_poly.pdbx_seq_one_letter_code
_entity_poly.pdbx_strand_id
1 'polypeptide(L)' 'MMCYKDRCFCPFYKECNKGHTCERALTDKILKEAIVWWDDGDSAPIDQYTEKPDCFKKKEG' A
#
# COMPACT_ATOMS: atom_id res chain seq x y z
N MET A 1 14.54 4.99 8.77
CA MET A 1 13.16 4.71 9.20
C MET A 1 12.85 3.29 8.77
N MET A 2 12.54 2.38 9.70
CA MET A 2 12.17 1.00 9.33
C MET A 2 10.67 1.00 9.00
N CYS A 3 10.32 1.21 7.74
CA CYS A 3 8.94 1.06 7.26
C CYS A 3 8.66 -0.41 6.94
N TYR A 4 7.39 -0.81 6.95
CA TYR A 4 6.98 -2.18 6.67
C TYR A 4 7.62 -2.73 5.38
N LYS A 5 8.43 -3.79 5.52
CA LYS A 5 9.14 -4.48 4.43
C LYS A 5 10.03 -3.57 3.55
N ASP A 6 10.45 -2.40 4.04
CA ASP A 6 11.26 -1.43 3.30
C ASP A 6 10.70 -1.15 1.88
N ARG A 7 9.37 -0.99 1.80
CA ARG A 7 8.63 -0.88 0.54
C ARG A 7 7.60 0.24 0.60
N CYS A 8 7.51 1.01 -0.48
CA CYS A 8 6.46 2.01 -0.69
C CYS A 8 5.18 1.37 -1.27
N PHE A 9 4.05 1.56 -0.58
CA PHE A 9 2.73 1.04 -0.97
C PHE A 9 1.83 2.14 -1.56
N CYS A 10 0.89 1.73 -2.41
CA CYS A 10 0.04 2.60 -3.21
C CYS A 10 -1.40 2.56 -2.70
N PRO A 11 -1.91 3.65 -2.11
CA PRO A 11 -3.30 3.73 -1.64
C PRO A 11 -4.30 3.83 -2.80
N PHE A 12 -3.87 4.25 -3.99
CA PHE A 12 -4.71 4.46 -5.17
C PHE A 12 -5.10 3.16 -5.90
N TYR A 13 -4.75 1.98 -5.38
CA TYR A 13 -4.95 0.70 -6.06
C TYR A 13 -6.43 0.44 -6.42
N LYS A 14 -7.40 0.92 -5.64
CA LYS A 14 -8.83 0.71 -5.93
C LYS A 14 -9.27 1.36 -7.25
N GLU A 15 -8.69 2.49 -7.61
CA GLU A 15 -8.95 3.25 -8.84
C GLU A 15 -8.06 2.82 -10.01
N CYS A 16 -7.02 2.02 -9.75
CA CYS A 16 -6.04 1.58 -10.74
C CYS A 16 -6.49 0.28 -11.43
N ASN A 17 -6.41 0.21 -12.75
CA ASN A 17 -6.72 -0.96 -13.58
C ASN A 17 -5.99 -2.21 -13.07
N LYS A 18 -4.70 -2.06 -12.72
CA LYS A 18 -3.86 -3.15 -12.22
C LYS A 18 -3.87 -3.30 -10.70
N GLY A 19 -4.70 -2.54 -9.97
CA GLY A 19 -4.56 -2.44 -8.53
C GLY A 19 -4.82 -3.73 -7.75
N HIS A 20 -5.68 -4.62 -8.25
CA HIS A 20 -5.97 -5.90 -7.60
C HIS A 20 -4.83 -6.93 -7.69
N THR A 21 -3.94 -6.78 -8.67
CA THR A 21 -2.79 -7.65 -8.89
C THR A 21 -1.45 -6.93 -8.61
N CYS A 22 -1.50 -5.68 -8.16
CA CYS A 22 -0.31 -4.89 -7.88
C CYS A 22 0.31 -5.28 -6.55
N GLU A 23 1.57 -5.71 -6.57
CA GLU A 23 2.34 -6.03 -5.35
C GLU A 23 2.61 -4.84 -4.43
N ARG A 24 2.40 -3.62 -4.93
CA ARG A 24 2.50 -2.37 -4.17
C ARG A 24 1.13 -1.91 -3.67
N ALA A 25 0.03 -2.62 -3.92
CA ALA A 25 -1.28 -2.18 -3.45
C ALA A 25 -1.34 -2.13 -1.92
N LEU A 26 -1.72 -0.97 -1.36
CA LEU A 26 -1.94 -0.82 0.08
C LEU A 26 -3.30 -1.42 0.46
N THR A 27 -3.39 -2.74 0.48
CA THR A 27 -4.61 -3.47 0.82
C THR A 27 -4.81 -3.58 2.33
N ASP A 28 -6.04 -3.86 2.76
CA ASP A 28 -6.35 -4.16 4.18
C ASP A 28 -5.50 -5.33 4.73
N LYS A 29 -5.10 -6.27 3.86
CA LYS A 29 -4.18 -7.35 4.22
C LYS A 29 -2.80 -6.80 4.57
N ILE A 30 -2.26 -5.90 3.75
CA ILE A 30 -0.97 -5.26 4.00
C ILE A 30 -1.01 -4.44 5.28
N LEU A 31 -2.08 -3.68 5.53
CA LEU A 31 -2.26 -2.91 6.76
C LEU A 31 -2.23 -3.81 8.01
N LYS A 32 -2.96 -4.93 7.98
CA LYS A 32 -2.99 -5.90 9.08
C LYS A 32 -1.64 -6.59 9.28
N GLU A 33 -0.99 -7.03 8.21
CA GLU A 33 0.33 -7.66 8.30
C GLU A 33 1.38 -6.69 8.84
N ALA A 34 1.30 -5.40 8.48
CA ALA A 34 2.22 -4.38 8.99
C ALA A 34 2.06 -4.16 10.50
N ILE A 35 0.82 -4.08 10.99
CA ILE A 35 0.53 -3.96 12.44
C ILE A 35 1.08 -5.19 13.20
N VAL A 36 0.84 -6.40 12.68
CA VAL A 36 1.34 -7.64 13.29
C VAL A 36 2.87 -7.71 13.25
N TRP A 37 3.50 -7.27 12.16
CA TRP A 37 4.97 -7.23 12.04
C TRP A 37 5.62 -6.25 13.01
N TRP A 38 4.96 -5.12 13.27
CA TRP A 38 5.48 -4.06 14.13
C TRP A 38 5.27 -4.33 15.63
N ASP A 39 4.29 -5.17 15.99
CA ASP A 39 4.02 -5.61 17.37
C ASP A 39 3.66 -4.47 18.36
N ASP A 40 3.14 -3.34 17.84
CA ASP A 40 2.80 -2.13 18.62
C ASP A 40 1.28 -1.88 18.73
N GLY A 41 0.45 -2.79 18.22
CA GLY A 41 -1.00 -2.84 18.45
C GLY A 41 -1.87 -1.87 17.64
N ASP A 42 -1.45 -0.62 17.44
CA ASP A 42 -2.32 0.44 16.89
C ASP A 42 -1.97 0.89 15.47
N SER A 43 -0.68 1.02 15.16
CA SER A 43 -0.24 1.43 13.82
C SER A 43 1.19 1.00 13.54
N ALA A 44 1.49 0.74 12.27
CA ALA A 44 2.85 0.46 11.83
C ALA A 44 3.29 1.55 10.85
N PRO A 45 4.57 1.96 10.87
CA PRO A 45 5.11 2.86 9.85
C PRO A 45 5.05 2.17 8.48
N ILE A 46 4.24 2.72 7.57
CA ILE A 46 4.14 2.27 6.19
C ILE A 46 4.49 3.45 5.30
N ASP A 47 5.50 3.25 4.46
CA ASP A 47 5.81 4.20 3.40
C ASP A 47 4.74 4.09 2.31
N GLN A 48 4.15 5.22 1.91
CA GLN A 48 3.06 5.24 0.95
C GLN A 48 3.13 6.44 0.02
N TYR A 49 2.68 6.24 -1.22
CA TYR A 49 2.57 7.33 -2.18
C TYR A 49 1.53 8.36 -1.71
N THR A 50 1.92 9.63 -1.71
CA THR A 50 1.04 10.77 -1.43
C THR A 50 0.25 11.21 -2.66
N GLU A 51 0.75 10.88 -3.86
CA GLU A 51 0.17 11.22 -5.15
C GLU A 51 0.14 9.99 -6.07
N LYS A 52 -0.67 10.03 -7.13
CA LYS A 52 -0.75 8.92 -8.09
C LYS A 52 0.62 8.76 -8.77
N PRO A 53 1.29 7.59 -8.64
CA PRO A 53 2.59 7.37 -9.27
C PRO A 53 2.44 7.28 -10.80
N ASP A 54 3.53 7.49 -11.53
CA ASP A 54 3.55 7.44 -13.01
C ASP A 54 3.00 6.12 -13.59
N CYS A 55 3.09 5.03 -12.84
CA CYS A 55 2.58 3.73 -13.24
C CYS A 55 1.06 3.57 -13.08
N PHE A 56 0.38 4.54 -12.45
CA PHE A 56 -1.05 4.51 -12.21
C PHE A 56 -1.83 4.58 -13.53
N LYS A 57 -2.72 3.60 -13.75
CA LYS A 57 -3.62 3.57 -14.90
C LYS A 57 -5.04 3.54 -14.38
N LYS A 58 -5.83 4.59 -14.61
CA LYS A 58 -7.23 4.66 -14.17
C LYS A 58 -8.02 3.48 -14.74
N LYS A 59 -8.88 2.85 -13.94
CA LYS A 59 -9.90 1.92 -14.45
C LYS A 59 -10.85 2.67 -15.37
N GLU A 60 -11.00 2.18 -16.59
CA GLU A 60 -12.14 2.57 -17.43
C GLU A 60 -13.37 1.84 -16.87
N GLY A 61 -14.41 2.62 -16.56
CA GLY A 61 -15.67 2.13 -15.98
C GLY A 61 -16.69 1.82 -17.06
#